data_AF-A0A9E2MIL6-F1
#
_entry.id   AF-A0A9E2MIL6-F1
#
_cell.length_a   1.000
_cell.length_b   1.000
_cell.length_c   1.000
_cell.angle_alpha   90.00
_cell.angle_beta   90.00
_cell.angle_gamma   90.00
#
_symmetry.space_group_name_H-M   'P 1'
#
loop_
_entity.id
_entity.type
_entity.pdbx_description
1 polymer ?
#
loop_
_entity_poly.entity_id
_entity_poly.type
_entity_poly.pdbx_seq_one_letter_code
_entity_poly.pdbx_strand_id
1 'polypeptide(L)'
;MSTENTSPPKPSFGRRIVLAVKAFLRAVLLVLISLILVTALVLVGSQLLGRGYFMQSVDKNTSQIHDLSIRHDQDNELITQRLADLLVRLNVLEIQSDTDKQTIADLQTQLTAAEEALQEQATSLENVPALQVALDEYGAALTALETWLEGYDANLEGLQSDVDNLSQSAEADRAEIQALSEKLQTQDTLVTLRHELELLKAMELITRARVSIGQHNIGLAQDDLQAARELLSALSAEVPEYQAASLADIILRLELAEKNLVEAPDLVDQDLEVAWQLLLPGLQSYDSTDDATSTPTATPTTGDDAEATPTPTATLTPKSEVEATPTPTPTP
;
A
#
# COMPACT_ATOMS: atom_id res chain seq x y z
N MET A 1 41.73 -132.73 90.96
CA MET A 1 42.58 -133.21 89.86
C MET A 1 43.99 -132.73 90.17
N SER A 2 44.75 -133.44 91.02
CA SER A 2 45.62 -134.60 90.69
C SER A 2 46.79 -134.13 89.82
N THR A 3 48.07 -134.19 90.19
CA THR A 3 48.85 -135.26 90.88
C THR A 3 50.06 -134.64 91.65
N GLU A 4 50.31 -134.98 92.92
CA GLU A 4 51.16 -136.09 93.42
C GLU A 4 52.68 -135.82 93.31
N ASN A 5 53.32 -135.34 94.39
CA ASN A 5 54.24 -136.07 95.30
C ASN A 5 55.59 -136.48 94.64
N THR A 6 56.74 -135.99 95.10
CA THR A 6 57.55 -136.68 96.14
C THR A 6 58.69 -135.79 96.67
N SER A 7 58.94 -135.90 97.98
CA SER A 7 59.94 -135.17 98.78
C SER A 7 61.32 -135.82 98.73
N PRO A 8 62.43 -135.07 98.97
CA PRO A 8 63.45 -135.57 99.90
C PRO A 8 63.99 -134.44 100.83
N PRO A 9 64.83 -134.70 101.85
CA PRO A 9 64.54 -134.37 103.24
C PRO A 9 65.16 -133.05 103.72
N LYS A 10 64.55 -132.52 104.79
CA LYS A 10 64.82 -131.24 105.44
C LYS A 10 66.25 -131.11 105.99
N PRO A 11 67.04 -130.08 105.58
CA PRO A 11 68.23 -129.66 106.32
C PRO A 11 67.87 -128.73 107.49
N SER A 12 68.58 -128.94 108.60
CA SER A 12 68.37 -128.36 109.93
C SER A 12 68.38 -126.82 109.97
N PHE A 13 67.56 -126.29 110.88
CA PHE A 13 67.18 -124.88 111.04
C PHE A 13 68.37 -123.92 111.23
N GLY A 14 69.53 -124.40 111.70
CA GLY A 14 70.73 -123.56 111.92
C GLY A 14 71.45 -123.09 110.67
N ARG A 15 71.35 -123.79 109.52
CA ARG A 15 72.11 -123.44 108.30
C ARG A 15 71.44 -122.36 107.43
N ARG A 16 70.13 -122.12 107.62
CA ARG A 16 69.35 -121.16 106.80
C ARG A 16 69.59 -119.70 107.18
N ILE A 17 69.91 -119.41 108.45
CA ILE A 17 70.13 -118.03 108.91
C ILE A 17 71.48 -117.47 108.42
N VAL A 18 72.54 -118.29 108.36
CA VAL A 18 73.86 -117.85 107.88
C VAL A 18 73.91 -117.60 106.37
N LEU A 19 73.11 -118.33 105.58
CA LEU A 19 73.03 -118.15 104.12
C LEU A 19 72.20 -116.91 103.73
N ALA A 20 71.16 -116.57 104.49
CA ALA A 20 70.34 -115.38 104.23
C ALA A 20 71.14 -114.07 104.43
N VAL A 21 71.99 -113.99 105.46
CA VAL A 21 72.81 -112.78 105.73
C VAL A 21 73.89 -112.57 104.65
N LYS A 22 74.52 -113.66 104.16
CA LYS A 22 75.54 -113.56 103.10
C LYS A 22 74.95 -113.14 101.74
N ALA A 23 73.73 -113.58 101.43
CA ALA A 23 73.04 -113.18 100.20
C ALA A 23 72.65 -111.69 100.22
N PHE A 24 72.18 -111.18 101.36
CA PHE A 24 71.80 -109.79 101.54
C PHE A 24 73.00 -108.83 101.35
N LEU A 25 74.17 -109.16 101.94
CA LEU A 25 75.37 -108.31 101.82
C LEU A 25 75.88 -108.22 100.37
N ARG A 26 75.75 -109.30 99.58
CA ARG A 26 76.22 -109.34 98.18
C ARG A 26 75.32 -108.53 97.24
N ALA A 27 74.01 -108.47 97.53
CA ALA A 27 73.06 -107.67 96.75
C ALA A 27 73.30 -106.16 96.93
N VAL A 28 73.59 -105.70 98.16
CA VAL A 28 73.87 -104.28 98.44
C VAL A 28 75.12 -103.79 97.69
N LEU A 29 76.16 -104.61 97.59
CA LEU A 29 77.42 -104.23 96.94
C LEU A 29 77.29 -104.10 95.41
N LEU A 30 76.45 -104.91 94.76
CA LEU A 30 76.20 -104.82 93.31
C LEU A 30 75.45 -103.54 92.92
N VAL A 31 74.50 -103.09 93.74
CA VAL A 31 73.75 -101.85 93.49
C VAL A 31 74.68 -100.64 93.52
N LEU A 32 75.62 -100.59 94.48
CA LEU A 32 76.60 -99.50 94.59
C LEU A 32 77.54 -99.41 93.37
N ILE A 33 77.98 -100.54 92.82
CA ILE A 33 78.84 -100.57 91.62
C ILE A 33 78.08 -100.09 90.38
N SER A 34 76.80 -100.45 90.22
CA SER A 34 76.00 -99.96 89.09
C SER A 34 75.80 -98.44 89.10
N LEU A 35 75.66 -97.82 90.27
CA LEU A 35 75.46 -96.38 90.41
C LEU A 35 76.71 -95.59 89.96
N ILE A 36 77.90 -96.06 90.33
CA ILE A 36 79.17 -95.42 89.95
C ILE A 36 79.37 -95.47 88.43
N LEU A 37 79.03 -96.59 87.80
CA LEU A 37 79.24 -96.79 86.36
C LEU A 37 78.34 -95.90 85.49
N VAL A 38 77.08 -95.70 85.91
CA VAL A 38 76.15 -94.77 85.24
C VAL A 38 76.65 -93.33 85.33
N THR A 39 77.18 -92.93 86.48
CA THR A 39 77.67 -91.56 86.70
C THR A 39 78.88 -91.22 85.81
N ALA A 40 79.79 -92.17 85.62
CA ALA A 40 80.97 -91.98 84.75
C ALA A 40 80.60 -91.81 83.26
N LEU A 41 79.56 -92.53 82.81
CA LEU A 41 79.13 -92.50 81.41
C LEU A 41 78.53 -91.14 81.00
N VAL A 42 77.81 -90.49 81.92
CA VAL A 42 77.22 -89.15 81.70
C VAL A 42 78.30 -88.07 81.57
N LEU A 43 79.35 -88.12 82.40
CA LEU A 43 80.44 -87.13 82.35
C LEU A 43 81.26 -87.22 81.06
N VAL A 44 81.63 -88.43 80.63
CA VAL A 44 82.41 -88.63 79.39
C VAL A 44 81.59 -88.29 78.15
N GLY A 45 80.29 -88.62 78.14
CA GLY A 45 79.38 -88.24 77.05
C GLY A 45 79.29 -86.71 76.86
N SER A 46 79.28 -85.94 77.95
CA SER A 46 79.23 -84.47 77.88
C SER A 46 80.50 -83.83 77.31
N GLN A 47 81.66 -84.48 77.44
CA GLN A 47 82.96 -83.87 77.08
C GLN A 47 83.32 -84.04 75.59
N LEU A 48 82.81 -85.09 74.92
CA LEU A 48 83.16 -85.40 73.53
C LEU A 48 82.36 -84.63 72.47
N LEU A 49 81.16 -84.11 72.80
CA LEU A 49 80.38 -83.29 71.85
C LEU A 49 80.85 -81.82 71.79
N GLY A 50 81.72 -81.38 72.70
CA GLY A 50 82.01 -79.96 72.90
C GLY A 50 83.08 -79.31 72.00
N ARG A 51 83.81 -80.03 71.14
CA ARG A 51 84.96 -79.44 70.42
C ARG A 51 85.05 -79.81 68.93
N GLY A 52 84.62 -78.88 68.07
CA GLY A 52 85.46 -78.46 66.93
C GLY A 52 84.93 -78.62 65.50
N TYR A 53 84.15 -79.65 65.17
CA TYR A 53 83.82 -79.93 63.76
C TYR A 53 82.57 -79.23 63.21
N PHE A 54 81.70 -78.70 64.07
CA PHE A 54 80.46 -78.03 63.63
C PHE A 54 80.61 -76.54 63.36
N MET A 55 81.70 -75.86 63.76
CA MET A 55 81.78 -74.40 63.64
C MET A 55 82.26 -73.90 62.25
N GLN A 56 83.15 -74.60 61.55
CA GLN A 56 83.73 -74.09 60.30
C GLN A 56 82.78 -74.14 59.09
N SER A 57 81.85 -75.11 59.05
CA SER A 57 80.77 -75.14 58.06
C SER A 57 79.68 -74.10 58.36
N VAL A 58 79.48 -73.78 59.65
CA VAL A 58 78.56 -72.72 60.08
C VAL A 58 79.09 -71.35 59.69
N ASP A 59 80.41 -71.08 59.74
CA ASP A 59 80.97 -69.79 59.30
C ASP A 59 80.76 -69.52 57.79
N LYS A 60 80.98 -70.51 56.92
CA LYS A 60 80.73 -70.37 55.46
C LYS A 60 79.25 -70.30 55.12
N ASN A 61 78.42 -71.07 55.83
CA ASN A 61 76.97 -70.99 55.66
C ASN A 61 76.46 -69.63 56.15
N THR A 62 77.01 -69.10 57.23
CA THR A 62 76.67 -67.77 57.76
C THR A 62 77.06 -66.67 56.78
N SER A 63 78.23 -66.74 56.12
CA SER A 63 78.60 -65.76 55.10
C SER A 63 77.70 -65.82 53.85
N GLN A 64 77.35 -67.03 53.39
CA GLN A 64 76.41 -67.19 52.27
C GLN A 64 75.00 -66.73 52.61
N ILE A 65 74.53 -66.99 53.83
CA ILE A 65 73.23 -66.50 54.32
C ILE A 65 73.26 -64.97 54.41
N HIS A 66 74.37 -64.37 54.86
CA HIS A 66 74.52 -62.92 54.91
C HIS A 66 74.49 -62.30 53.50
N ASP A 67 75.24 -62.86 52.54
CA ASP A 67 75.23 -62.39 51.14
C ASP A 67 73.84 -62.56 50.49
N LEU A 68 73.15 -63.67 50.77
CA LEU A 68 71.77 -63.90 50.31
C LEU A 68 70.79 -62.91 50.96
N SER A 69 70.96 -62.61 52.26
CA SER A 69 70.17 -61.60 52.96
C SER A 69 70.36 -60.24 52.31
N ILE A 70 71.62 -59.83 52.07
CA ILE A 70 71.93 -58.55 51.41
C ILE A 70 71.30 -58.49 50.02
N ARG A 71 71.42 -59.55 49.21
CA ARG A 71 70.81 -59.59 47.87
C ARG A 71 69.28 -59.54 47.95
N HIS A 72 68.69 -60.28 48.88
CA HIS A 72 67.24 -60.27 49.09
C HIS A 72 66.74 -58.89 49.54
N ASP A 73 67.48 -58.22 50.41
CA ASP A 73 67.17 -56.86 50.85
C ASP A 73 67.28 -55.87 49.68
N GLN A 74 68.31 -55.99 48.84
CA GLN A 74 68.47 -55.21 47.61
C GLN A 74 67.36 -55.46 46.59
N ASP A 75 66.98 -56.72 46.37
CA ASP A 75 65.90 -57.09 45.45
C ASP A 75 64.56 -56.57 45.95
N ASN A 76 64.29 -56.67 47.26
CA ASN A 76 63.09 -56.10 47.87
C ASN A 76 63.07 -54.58 47.75
N GLU A 77 64.21 -53.92 47.93
CA GLU A 77 64.32 -52.47 47.75
C GLU A 77 64.03 -52.08 46.30
N LEU A 78 64.60 -52.79 45.32
CA LEU A 78 64.34 -52.56 43.90
C LEU A 78 62.86 -52.80 43.53
N ILE A 79 62.24 -53.88 44.02
CA ILE A 79 60.83 -54.16 43.80
C ILE A 79 59.98 -53.06 44.41
N THR A 80 60.30 -52.62 45.63
CA THR A 80 59.59 -51.53 46.30
C THR A 80 59.72 -50.23 45.51
N GLN A 81 60.92 -49.92 45.00
CA GLN A 81 61.16 -48.76 44.14
C GLN A 81 60.36 -48.84 42.83
N ARG A 82 60.33 -49.99 42.17
CA ARG A 82 59.54 -50.19 40.93
C ARG A 82 58.03 -50.09 41.19
N LEU A 83 57.55 -50.64 42.30
CA LEU A 83 56.14 -50.50 42.69
C LEU A 83 55.79 -49.03 42.97
N ALA A 84 56.67 -48.30 43.67
CA ALA A 84 56.48 -46.88 43.90
C ALA A 84 56.46 -46.07 42.57
N ASP A 85 57.38 -46.35 41.65
CA ASP A 85 57.41 -45.69 40.33
C ASP A 85 56.16 -45.99 39.49
N LEU A 86 55.72 -47.27 39.47
CA LEU A 86 54.49 -47.66 38.79
C LEU A 86 53.24 -46.99 39.39
N LEU A 87 53.18 -46.86 40.72
CA LEU A 87 52.08 -46.15 41.40
C LEU A 87 52.09 -44.66 41.05
N VAL A 88 53.25 -44.02 41.00
CA VAL A 88 53.39 -42.62 40.56
C VAL A 88 52.92 -42.46 39.11
N ARG A 89 53.39 -43.32 38.21
CA ARG A 89 52.98 -43.29 36.80
C ARG A 89 51.49 -43.56 36.62
N LEU A 90 50.92 -44.49 37.40
CA LEU A 90 49.49 -44.78 37.40
C LEU A 90 48.69 -43.55 37.84
N ASN A 91 49.13 -42.87 38.89
CA ASN A 91 48.49 -41.64 39.37
C ASN A 91 48.56 -40.51 38.33
N VAL A 92 49.70 -40.33 37.65
CA VAL A 92 49.83 -39.36 36.55
C VAL A 92 48.91 -39.70 35.38
N LEU A 93 48.82 -40.97 35.00
CA LEU A 93 47.91 -41.44 33.94
C LEU A 93 46.44 -41.29 34.32
N GLU A 94 46.09 -41.47 35.60
CA GLU A 94 44.74 -41.24 36.13
C GLU A 94 44.37 -39.75 36.04
N ILE A 95 45.25 -38.86 36.48
CA ILE A 95 45.07 -37.40 36.35
C ILE A 95 44.96 -36.99 34.88
N GLN A 96 45.82 -37.53 34.01
CA GLN A 96 45.76 -37.25 32.58
C GLN A 96 44.46 -37.75 31.97
N SER A 97 44.02 -38.97 32.32
CA SER A 97 42.75 -39.52 31.84
C SER A 97 41.55 -38.67 32.26
N ASP A 98 41.55 -38.14 33.48
CA ASP A 98 40.49 -37.27 33.95
C ASP A 98 40.52 -35.89 33.27
N THR A 99 41.71 -35.36 32.99
CA THR A 99 41.88 -34.14 32.18
C THR A 99 41.35 -34.35 30.76
N ASP A 100 41.70 -35.47 30.13
CA ASP A 100 41.25 -35.81 28.78
C ASP A 100 39.72 -35.96 28.74
N LYS A 101 39.10 -36.61 29.73
CA LYS A 101 37.62 -36.70 29.85
C LYS A 101 36.98 -35.31 29.96
N GLN A 102 37.57 -34.39 30.73
CA GLN A 102 37.08 -33.02 30.83
C GLN A 102 37.16 -32.30 29.48
N THR A 103 38.30 -32.38 28.80
CA THR A 103 38.44 -31.75 27.47
C THR A 103 37.48 -32.33 26.43
N ILE A 104 37.23 -33.65 26.47
CA ILE A 104 36.24 -34.30 25.60
C ILE A 104 34.83 -33.79 25.90
N ALA A 105 34.44 -33.67 27.17
CA ALA A 105 33.13 -33.15 27.56
C ALA A 105 32.96 -31.68 27.14
N ASP A 106 34.00 -30.87 27.27
CA ASP A 106 34.01 -29.47 26.83
C ASP A 106 33.88 -29.35 25.32
N LEU A 107 34.62 -30.18 24.55
CA LEU A 107 34.52 -30.23 23.09
C LEU A 107 33.16 -30.72 22.62
N GLN A 108 32.56 -31.69 23.30
CA GLN A 108 31.19 -32.14 22.99
C GLN A 108 30.18 -31.01 23.19
N THR A 109 30.31 -30.25 24.28
CA THR A 109 29.45 -29.09 24.55
C THR A 109 29.62 -28.01 23.47
N GLN A 110 30.86 -27.72 23.08
CA GLN A 110 31.14 -26.76 22.00
C GLN A 110 30.60 -27.23 20.64
N LEU A 111 30.70 -28.53 20.34
CA LEU A 111 30.17 -29.10 19.10
C LEU A 111 28.64 -28.96 19.04
N THR A 112 27.94 -29.32 20.12
CA THR A 112 26.48 -29.15 20.19
C THR A 112 26.06 -27.68 20.03
N ALA A 113 26.76 -26.76 20.69
CA ALA A 113 26.46 -25.33 20.53
C ALA A 113 26.72 -24.82 19.10
N ALA A 114 27.77 -25.31 18.43
CA ALA A 114 28.05 -24.97 17.04
C ALA A 114 27.01 -25.56 16.07
N GLU A 115 26.53 -26.78 16.32
CA GLU A 115 25.45 -27.41 15.56
C GLU A 115 24.13 -26.62 15.69
N GLU A 116 23.79 -26.19 16.91
CA GLU A 116 22.61 -25.35 17.16
C GLU A 116 22.70 -23.99 16.44
N ALA A 117 23.87 -23.33 16.48
CA ALA A 117 24.09 -22.06 15.77
C ALA A 117 24.00 -22.23 14.24
N LEU A 118 24.50 -23.34 13.69
CA LEU A 118 24.40 -23.65 12.26
C LEU A 118 22.95 -23.91 11.86
N GLN A 119 22.18 -24.58 12.71
CA GLN A 119 20.74 -24.79 12.49
C GLN A 119 19.97 -23.45 12.49
N GLU A 120 20.26 -22.55 13.43
CA GLU A 120 19.67 -21.20 13.45
C GLU A 120 20.01 -20.41 12.19
N GLN A 121 21.27 -20.46 11.75
CA GLN A 121 21.69 -19.83 10.51
C GLN A 121 21.00 -20.43 9.29
N ALA A 122 20.81 -21.75 9.24
CA ALA A 122 20.08 -22.41 8.17
C ALA A 122 18.62 -21.94 8.09
N THR A 123 17.96 -21.80 9.24
CA THR A 123 16.60 -21.22 9.32
C THR A 123 16.58 -19.75 8.89
N SER A 124 17.60 -18.96 9.26
CA SER A 124 17.71 -17.58 8.78
C SER A 124 17.90 -17.49 7.27
N LEU A 125 18.67 -18.42 6.68
CA LEU A 125 18.86 -18.50 5.23
C LEU A 125 17.59 -18.95 4.50
N GLU A 126 16.77 -19.78 5.13
CA GLU A 126 15.45 -20.18 4.61
C GLU A 126 14.48 -18.99 4.46
N ASN A 127 14.71 -17.88 5.19
CA ASN A 127 13.93 -16.65 5.07
C ASN A 127 14.40 -15.74 3.91
N VAL A 128 15.56 -15.99 3.29
CA VAL A 128 16.08 -15.16 2.18
C VAL A 128 15.15 -15.15 0.95
N PRO A 129 14.58 -16.28 0.50
CA PRO A 129 13.59 -16.29 -0.57
C PRO A 129 12.36 -15.42 -0.29
N ALA A 130 11.88 -15.39 0.96
CA ALA A 130 10.75 -14.53 1.33
C ALA A 130 11.09 -13.03 1.22
N LEU A 131 12.31 -12.65 1.60
CA LEU A 131 12.80 -11.29 1.40
C LEU A 131 12.95 -10.93 -0.08
N GLN A 132 13.36 -11.88 -0.92
CA GLN A 132 13.46 -11.68 -2.36
C GLN A 132 12.08 -11.47 -3.00
N VAL A 133 11.08 -12.27 -2.62
CA VAL A 133 9.68 -12.08 -3.04
C VAL A 133 9.16 -10.70 -2.64
N ALA A 134 9.41 -10.28 -1.39
CA ALA A 134 9.00 -8.96 -0.94
C ALA A 134 9.68 -7.83 -1.74
N LEU A 135 10.95 -7.99 -2.10
CA LEU A 135 11.67 -7.01 -2.94
C LEU A 135 11.10 -6.94 -4.35
N ASP A 136 10.75 -8.09 -4.94
CA ASP A 136 10.11 -8.16 -6.27
C ASP A 136 8.72 -7.51 -6.25
N GLU A 137 7.94 -7.71 -5.18
CA GLU A 137 6.65 -7.04 -4.96
C GLU A 137 6.79 -5.52 -4.83
N TYR A 138 7.78 -5.04 -4.08
CA TYR A 138 8.08 -3.60 -4.01
C TYR A 138 8.51 -3.03 -5.37
N GLY A 139 9.29 -3.78 -6.15
CA GLY A 139 9.67 -3.41 -7.51
C GLY A 139 8.45 -3.27 -8.43
N ALA A 140 7.53 -4.24 -8.39
CA ALA A 140 6.29 -4.17 -9.17
C ALA A 140 5.40 -2.99 -8.74
N ALA A 141 5.31 -2.71 -7.44
CA ALA A 141 4.56 -1.57 -6.91
C ALA A 141 5.15 -0.21 -7.37
N LEU A 142 6.48 -0.09 -7.41
CA LEU A 142 7.18 1.08 -7.94
C LEU A 142 6.85 1.32 -9.42
N THR A 143 6.94 0.28 -10.26
CA THR A 143 6.60 0.40 -11.69
C THR A 143 5.12 0.77 -11.90
N ALA A 144 4.21 0.21 -11.10
CA ALA A 144 2.80 0.58 -11.17
C ALA A 144 2.56 2.06 -10.79
N LEU A 145 3.29 2.57 -9.78
CA LEU A 145 3.23 3.96 -9.38
C LEU A 145 3.78 4.90 -10.47
N GLU A 146 4.88 4.53 -11.12
CA GLU A 146 5.45 5.27 -12.25
C GLU A 146 4.45 5.35 -13.41
N THR A 147 3.82 4.24 -13.79
CA THR A 147 2.77 4.22 -14.83
C THR A 147 1.58 5.11 -14.46
N TRP A 148 1.18 5.12 -13.18
CA TRP A 148 0.08 5.97 -12.72
C TRP A 148 0.43 7.45 -12.81
N LEU A 149 1.68 7.83 -12.49
CA LEU A 149 2.17 9.21 -12.64
C LEU A 149 2.19 9.65 -14.10
N GLU A 150 2.68 8.82 -15.02
CA GLU A 150 2.63 9.10 -16.46
C GLU A 150 1.19 9.30 -16.96
N GLY A 151 0.25 8.48 -16.48
CA GLY A 151 -1.17 8.65 -16.78
C GLY A 151 -1.76 9.95 -16.23
N TYR A 152 -1.28 10.42 -15.07
CA TYR A 152 -1.70 11.69 -14.49
C TYR A 152 -1.19 12.89 -15.30
N ASP A 153 0.07 12.85 -15.76
CA ASP A 153 0.64 13.88 -16.63
C ASP A 153 -0.11 13.98 -17.96
N ALA A 154 -0.43 12.85 -18.60
CA ALA A 154 -1.25 12.83 -19.82
C ALA A 154 -2.65 13.42 -19.60
N ASN A 155 -3.27 13.16 -18.45
CA ASN A 155 -4.56 13.77 -18.09
C ASN A 155 -4.45 15.28 -17.87
N LEU A 156 -3.36 15.76 -17.27
CA LEU A 156 -3.11 17.20 -17.10
C LEU A 156 -2.92 17.90 -18.44
N GLU A 157 -2.17 17.30 -19.37
CA GLU A 157 -2.04 17.81 -20.74
C GLU A 157 -3.39 17.84 -21.47
N GLY A 158 -4.21 16.80 -21.31
CA GLY A 158 -5.57 16.76 -21.85
C GLY A 158 -6.45 17.87 -21.29
N LEU A 159 -6.45 18.06 -19.97
CA LEU A 159 -7.22 19.12 -19.31
C LEU A 159 -6.75 20.52 -19.73
N GLN A 160 -5.45 20.71 -19.91
CA GLN A 160 -4.91 21.97 -20.42
C GLN A 160 -5.41 22.26 -21.84
N SER A 161 -5.38 21.27 -22.73
CA SER A 161 -5.94 21.36 -24.08
C SER A 161 -7.44 21.71 -24.08
N ASP A 162 -8.22 21.08 -23.19
CA ASP A 162 -9.65 21.37 -23.04
C ASP A 162 -9.91 22.82 -22.58
N VAL A 163 -9.09 23.33 -21.65
CA VAL A 163 -9.17 24.73 -21.18
C VAL A 163 -8.85 25.69 -22.33
N ASP A 164 -7.81 25.41 -23.12
CA ASP A 164 -7.43 26.25 -24.27
C ASP A 164 -8.56 26.28 -25.32
N ASN A 165 -9.14 25.12 -25.64
CA ASN A 165 -10.28 25.01 -26.56
C ASN A 165 -11.52 25.77 -26.05
N LEU A 166 -11.83 25.65 -24.75
CA LEU A 166 -12.96 26.36 -24.15
C LEU A 166 -12.73 27.88 -24.16
N SER A 167 -11.50 28.33 -23.88
CA SER A 167 -11.12 29.74 -23.97
C SER A 167 -11.31 30.28 -25.39
N GLN A 168 -10.88 29.52 -26.39
CA GLN A 168 -11.06 29.89 -27.80
C GLN A 168 -12.54 29.95 -28.19
N SER A 169 -13.35 28.99 -27.75
CA SER A 169 -14.81 29.00 -27.98
C SER A 169 -15.46 30.23 -27.34
N ALA A 170 -15.10 30.58 -26.11
CA ALA A 170 -15.65 31.73 -25.42
C ALA A 170 -15.29 33.06 -26.10
N GLU A 171 -14.09 33.17 -26.67
CA GLU A 171 -13.68 34.32 -27.48
C GLU A 171 -14.48 34.41 -28.80
N ALA A 172 -14.72 33.29 -29.48
CA ALA A 172 -15.53 33.23 -30.68
C ALA A 172 -16.99 33.63 -30.41
N ASP A 173 -17.60 33.08 -29.35
CA ASP A 173 -18.96 33.40 -28.94
C ASP A 173 -19.09 34.90 -28.60
N ARG A 174 -18.08 35.47 -27.92
CA ARG A 174 -18.06 36.90 -27.59
C ARG A 174 -18.01 37.77 -28.84
N ALA A 175 -17.22 37.38 -29.85
CA ALA A 175 -17.15 38.09 -31.11
C ALA A 175 -18.47 38.00 -31.89
N GLU A 176 -19.12 36.84 -31.88
CA GLU A 176 -20.43 36.65 -32.51
C GLU A 176 -21.51 37.51 -31.82
N ILE A 177 -21.56 37.52 -30.48
CA ILE A 177 -22.48 38.36 -29.70
C ILE A 177 -22.28 39.84 -30.03
N GLN A 178 -21.02 40.30 -30.13
CA GLN A 178 -20.73 41.68 -30.49
C GLN A 178 -21.22 42.00 -31.91
N ALA A 179 -20.99 41.10 -32.88
CA ALA A 179 -21.48 41.26 -34.25
C ALA A 179 -23.02 41.28 -34.33
N LEU A 180 -23.71 40.43 -33.56
CA LEU A 180 -25.17 40.45 -33.46
C LEU A 180 -25.67 41.76 -32.82
N SER A 181 -24.98 42.25 -31.78
CA SER A 181 -25.32 43.52 -31.13
C SER A 181 -25.17 44.69 -32.09
N GLU A 182 -24.09 44.75 -32.86
CA GLU A 182 -23.90 45.78 -33.90
C GLU A 182 -24.99 45.68 -34.97
N LYS A 183 -25.32 44.47 -35.42
CA LYS A 183 -26.41 44.24 -36.38
C LYS A 183 -27.77 44.69 -35.83
N LEU A 184 -28.06 44.42 -34.56
CA LEU A 184 -29.29 44.86 -33.88
C LEU A 184 -29.34 46.38 -33.70
N GLN A 185 -28.22 47.02 -33.37
CA GLN A 185 -28.14 48.49 -33.32
C GLN A 185 -28.37 49.12 -34.70
N THR A 186 -27.88 48.49 -35.77
CA THR A 186 -28.15 48.97 -37.14
C THR A 186 -29.57 48.67 -37.62
N GLN A 187 -30.36 47.87 -36.90
CA GLN A 187 -31.76 47.59 -37.21
C GLN A 187 -32.70 48.68 -36.65
N ASP A 188 -32.44 49.96 -36.99
CA ASP A 188 -33.47 51.02 -37.00
C ASP A 188 -34.76 50.51 -37.68
N THR A 189 -34.64 49.57 -38.61
CA THR A 189 -35.74 48.86 -39.26
C THR A 189 -36.78 48.26 -38.31
N LEU A 190 -36.41 47.77 -37.12
CA LEU A 190 -37.40 47.20 -36.20
C LEU A 190 -38.23 48.28 -35.51
N VAL A 191 -37.59 49.39 -35.13
CA VAL A 191 -38.28 50.56 -34.58
C VAL A 191 -39.18 51.18 -35.64
N THR A 192 -38.68 51.34 -36.86
CA THR A 192 -39.45 51.82 -38.02
C THR A 192 -40.65 50.91 -38.34
N LEU A 193 -40.46 49.59 -38.43
CA LEU A 193 -41.56 48.65 -38.69
C LEU A 193 -42.63 48.68 -37.59
N ARG A 194 -42.23 48.85 -36.33
CA ARG A 194 -43.17 49.00 -35.22
C ARG A 194 -44.00 50.27 -35.36
N HIS A 195 -43.36 51.39 -35.68
CA HIS A 195 -44.06 52.67 -35.92
C HIS A 195 -45.00 52.59 -37.12
N GLU A 196 -44.58 51.96 -38.23
CA GLU A 196 -45.43 51.74 -39.42
C GLU A 196 -46.67 50.88 -39.11
N LEU A 197 -46.50 49.81 -38.32
CA LEU A 197 -47.61 48.95 -37.90
C LEU A 197 -48.59 49.71 -37.01
N GLU A 198 -48.08 50.49 -36.06
CA GLU A 198 -48.88 51.35 -35.19
C GLU A 198 -49.70 52.37 -36.01
N LEU A 199 -49.07 53.01 -36.98
CA LEU A 199 -49.74 53.93 -37.90
C LEU A 199 -50.83 53.23 -38.74
N LEU A 200 -50.54 52.04 -39.28
CA LEU A 200 -51.51 51.26 -40.05
C LEU A 200 -52.71 50.81 -39.20
N LYS A 201 -52.46 50.46 -37.93
CA LYS A 201 -53.53 50.12 -36.97
C LYS A 201 -54.39 51.34 -36.66
N ALA A 202 -53.81 52.52 -36.47
CA ALA A 202 -54.59 53.75 -36.30
C ALA A 202 -55.45 54.06 -37.53
N MET A 203 -54.91 53.87 -38.75
CA MET A 203 -55.69 54.04 -39.99
C MET A 203 -56.86 53.06 -40.10
N GLU A 204 -56.68 51.80 -39.69
CA GLU A 204 -57.75 50.79 -39.64
C GLU A 204 -58.87 51.20 -38.69
N LEU A 205 -58.53 51.64 -37.47
CA LEU A 205 -59.49 52.12 -36.48
C LEU A 205 -60.29 53.34 -36.99
N ILE A 206 -59.62 54.31 -37.63
CA ILE A 206 -60.28 55.48 -38.23
C ILE A 206 -61.26 55.04 -39.35
N THR A 207 -60.83 54.11 -40.20
CA THR A 207 -61.69 53.58 -41.28
C THR A 207 -62.91 52.85 -40.73
N ARG A 208 -62.74 52.07 -39.65
CA ARG A 208 -63.83 51.37 -38.96
C ARG A 208 -64.79 52.33 -38.27
N ALA A 209 -64.29 53.40 -37.66
CA ALA A 209 -65.10 54.45 -37.08
C ALA A 209 -66.01 55.11 -38.14
N ARG A 210 -65.47 55.44 -39.32
CA ARG A 210 -66.26 56.01 -40.44
C ARG A 210 -67.37 55.07 -40.91
N VAL A 211 -67.08 53.78 -41.06
CA VAL A 211 -68.09 52.77 -41.39
C VAL A 211 -69.17 52.70 -40.31
N SER A 212 -68.78 52.73 -39.04
CA SER A 212 -69.71 52.70 -37.89
C SER A 212 -70.62 53.93 -37.84
N ILE A 213 -70.09 55.13 -38.17
CA ILE A 213 -70.89 56.36 -38.31
C ILE A 213 -71.93 56.19 -39.42
N GLY A 214 -71.55 55.68 -40.60
CA GLY A 214 -72.49 55.43 -41.70
C GLY A 214 -73.59 54.42 -41.37
N GLN A 215 -73.31 53.49 -40.45
CA GLN A 215 -74.27 52.52 -39.93
C GLN A 215 -75.09 53.04 -38.74
N HIS A 216 -74.94 54.32 -38.37
CA HIS A 216 -75.56 54.95 -37.20
C HIS A 216 -75.21 54.26 -35.87
N ASN A 217 -74.04 53.60 -35.79
CA ASN A 217 -73.53 52.99 -34.57
C ASN A 217 -72.48 53.90 -33.90
N ILE A 218 -72.98 54.96 -33.27
CA ILE A 218 -72.17 56.05 -32.71
C ILE A 218 -71.26 55.60 -31.57
N GLY A 219 -71.72 54.71 -30.70
CA GLY A 219 -70.91 54.21 -29.58
C GLY A 219 -69.66 53.46 -30.05
N LEU A 220 -69.83 52.58 -31.05
CA LEU A 220 -68.69 51.85 -31.62
C LEU A 220 -67.71 52.78 -32.34
N ALA A 221 -68.22 53.79 -33.04
CA ALA A 221 -67.37 54.79 -33.67
C ALA A 221 -66.55 55.58 -32.64
N GLN A 222 -67.16 55.96 -31.51
CA GLN A 222 -66.45 56.64 -30.43
C GLN A 222 -65.32 55.78 -29.84
N ASP A 223 -65.61 54.51 -29.56
CA ASP A 223 -64.62 53.57 -29.03
C ASP A 223 -63.40 53.44 -29.98
N ASP A 224 -63.66 53.33 -31.29
CA ASP A 224 -62.63 53.23 -32.32
C ASP A 224 -61.78 54.51 -32.43
N LEU A 225 -62.41 55.69 -32.34
CA LEU A 225 -61.70 56.97 -32.36
C LEU A 225 -60.83 57.17 -31.12
N GLN A 226 -61.34 56.79 -29.95
CA GLN A 226 -60.57 56.85 -28.71
C GLN A 226 -59.33 55.94 -28.80
N ALA A 227 -59.50 54.70 -29.26
CA ALA A 227 -58.40 53.75 -29.42
C ALA A 227 -57.35 54.26 -30.43
N ALA A 228 -57.79 54.88 -31.54
CA ALA A 228 -56.88 55.47 -32.52
C ALA A 228 -56.08 56.63 -31.91
N ARG A 229 -56.72 57.52 -31.14
CA ARG A 229 -56.06 58.64 -30.47
C ARG A 229 -55.02 58.19 -29.45
N GLU A 230 -55.35 57.22 -28.61
CA GLU A 230 -54.43 56.68 -27.61
C GLU A 230 -53.19 56.09 -28.27
N LEU A 231 -53.37 55.37 -29.38
CA LEU A 231 -52.28 54.79 -30.15
C LEU A 231 -51.38 55.88 -30.75
N LEU A 232 -51.95 56.86 -31.45
CA LEU A 232 -51.18 57.94 -32.06
C LEU A 232 -50.49 58.83 -31.02
N SER A 233 -51.08 59.02 -29.84
CA SER A 233 -50.47 59.76 -28.74
C SER A 233 -49.32 59.01 -28.07
N ALA A 234 -49.36 57.67 -28.04
CA ALA A 234 -48.23 56.87 -27.58
C ALA A 234 -47.08 56.97 -28.61
N LEU A 235 -47.41 56.82 -29.89
CA LEU A 235 -46.44 56.92 -30.98
C LEU A 235 -45.78 58.31 -31.04
N SER A 236 -46.53 59.38 -30.78
CA SER A 236 -45.99 60.76 -30.81
C SER A 236 -44.89 61.02 -29.78
N ALA A 237 -44.84 60.25 -28.69
CA ALA A 237 -43.79 60.34 -27.68
C ALA A 237 -42.50 59.62 -28.08
N GLU A 238 -42.56 58.68 -29.03
CA GLU A 238 -41.42 57.87 -29.49
C GLU A 238 -40.77 58.39 -30.77
N VAL A 239 -41.46 59.27 -31.51
CA VAL A 239 -40.99 59.81 -32.80
C VAL A 239 -40.31 61.18 -32.63
N PRO A 240 -39.47 61.60 -33.60
CA PRO A 240 -38.86 62.94 -33.60
C PRO A 240 -39.88 64.09 -33.55
N GLU A 241 -39.47 65.25 -33.02
CA GLU A 241 -40.34 66.40 -32.77
C GLU A 241 -41.13 66.87 -34.01
N TYR A 242 -40.54 66.80 -35.20
CA TYR A 242 -41.21 67.16 -36.46
C TYR A 242 -42.34 66.19 -36.83
N GLN A 243 -42.19 64.90 -36.54
CA GLN A 243 -43.24 63.88 -36.74
C GLN A 243 -44.32 64.00 -35.67
N ALA A 244 -43.91 64.28 -34.42
CA ALA A 244 -44.82 64.47 -33.30
C ALA A 244 -45.78 65.64 -33.54
N ALA A 245 -45.32 66.73 -34.17
CA ALA A 245 -46.18 67.86 -34.55
C ALA A 245 -47.28 67.46 -35.54
N SER A 246 -46.94 66.71 -36.60
CA SER A 246 -47.92 66.19 -37.57
C SER A 246 -48.91 65.22 -36.91
N LEU A 247 -48.45 64.36 -36.00
CA LEU A 247 -49.33 63.49 -35.23
C LEU A 247 -50.26 64.27 -34.30
N ALA A 248 -49.78 65.35 -33.69
CA ALA A 248 -50.60 66.22 -32.83
C ALA A 248 -51.75 66.87 -33.62
N ASP A 249 -51.52 67.30 -34.85
CA ASP A 249 -52.56 67.84 -35.73
C ASP A 249 -53.63 66.79 -36.08
N ILE A 250 -53.20 65.54 -36.33
CA ILE A 250 -54.11 64.41 -36.59
C ILE A 250 -54.93 64.09 -35.33
N ILE A 251 -54.28 64.00 -34.17
CA ILE A 251 -54.93 63.78 -32.87
C ILE A 251 -55.98 64.86 -32.60
N LEU A 252 -55.65 66.13 -32.83
CA LEU A 252 -56.59 67.25 -32.66
C LEU A 252 -57.83 67.09 -33.55
N ARG A 253 -57.66 66.64 -34.80
CA ARG A 253 -58.79 66.36 -35.70
C ARG A 253 -59.66 65.21 -35.18
N LEU A 254 -59.05 64.14 -34.66
CA LEU A 254 -59.80 63.04 -34.06
C LEU A 254 -60.59 63.49 -32.82
N GLU A 255 -60.04 64.39 -32.01
CA GLU A 255 -60.76 64.95 -30.85
C GLU A 255 -61.94 65.85 -31.25
N LEU A 256 -61.78 66.64 -32.32
CA LEU A 256 -62.87 67.45 -32.87
C LEU A 256 -63.97 66.55 -33.46
N ALA A 257 -63.57 65.49 -34.18
CA ALA A 257 -64.47 64.48 -34.73
C ALA A 257 -65.27 63.78 -33.60
N GLU A 258 -64.61 63.38 -32.51
CA GLU A 258 -65.28 62.75 -31.36
C GLU A 258 -66.32 63.69 -30.70
N LYS A 259 -65.99 64.98 -30.53
CA LYS A 259 -66.90 65.97 -29.93
C LYS A 259 -68.15 66.25 -30.78
N ASN A 260 -68.00 66.18 -32.11
CA ASN A 260 -69.08 66.49 -33.06
C ASN A 260 -69.88 65.26 -33.50
N LEU A 261 -69.56 64.07 -32.98
CA LEU A 261 -70.07 62.77 -33.44
C LEU A 261 -71.60 62.67 -33.47
N VAL A 262 -72.29 63.32 -32.52
CA VAL A 262 -73.75 63.32 -32.41
C VAL A 262 -74.40 64.50 -33.12
N GLU A 263 -73.75 65.68 -33.08
CA GLU A 263 -74.35 66.94 -33.52
C GLU A 263 -74.19 67.18 -35.02
N ALA A 264 -73.10 66.69 -35.63
CA ALA A 264 -72.75 66.96 -37.02
C ALA A 264 -72.00 65.77 -37.67
N PRO A 265 -72.65 64.61 -37.89
CA PRO A 265 -71.99 63.42 -38.43
C PRO A 265 -71.34 63.63 -39.81
N ASP A 266 -71.89 64.52 -40.65
CA ASP A 266 -71.30 64.84 -41.96
C ASP A 266 -69.95 65.57 -41.82
N LEU A 267 -69.80 66.44 -40.82
CA LEU A 267 -68.55 67.15 -40.54
C LEU A 267 -67.49 66.19 -40.00
N VAL A 268 -67.91 65.21 -39.20
CA VAL A 268 -67.05 64.18 -38.63
C VAL A 268 -66.45 63.31 -39.73
N ASP A 269 -67.25 62.85 -40.71
CA ASP A 269 -66.70 62.06 -41.82
C ASP A 269 -65.62 62.84 -42.61
N GLN A 270 -65.82 64.15 -42.78
CA GLN A 270 -64.82 65.03 -43.41
C GLN A 270 -63.54 65.15 -42.56
N ASP A 271 -63.65 65.34 -41.24
CA ASP A 271 -62.50 65.41 -40.35
C ASP A 271 -61.72 64.09 -40.29
N LEU A 272 -62.43 62.95 -40.30
CA LEU A 272 -61.82 61.61 -40.32
C LEU A 272 -61.14 61.30 -41.66
N GLU A 273 -61.72 61.72 -42.79
CA GLU A 273 -61.06 61.62 -44.09
C GLU A 273 -59.77 62.44 -44.11
N VAL A 274 -59.78 63.68 -43.60
CA VAL A 274 -58.57 64.50 -43.55
C VAL A 274 -57.51 63.89 -42.62
N ALA A 275 -57.91 63.41 -41.44
CA ALA A 275 -57.00 62.70 -40.53
C ALA A 275 -56.36 61.46 -41.19
N TRP A 276 -57.16 60.68 -41.92
CA TRP A 276 -56.68 59.51 -42.66
C TRP A 276 -55.72 59.89 -43.80
N GLN A 277 -56.05 60.93 -44.57
CA GLN A 277 -55.18 61.44 -45.64
C GLN A 277 -53.85 61.98 -45.11
N LEU A 278 -53.84 62.57 -43.91
CA LEU A 278 -52.60 63.02 -43.26
C LEU A 278 -51.72 61.86 -42.77
N LEU A 279 -52.30 60.69 -42.48
CA LEU A 279 -51.56 59.48 -42.12
C LEU A 279 -50.97 58.76 -43.35
N LEU A 280 -51.62 58.87 -44.52
CA LEU A 280 -51.27 58.12 -45.73
C LEU A 280 -49.84 58.34 -46.29
N PRO A 281 -49.27 59.57 -46.27
CA PRO A 281 -47.86 59.77 -46.62
C PRO A 281 -46.91 58.97 -45.73
N GLY A 282 -47.39 58.41 -44.62
CA GLY A 282 -46.55 57.95 -43.52
C GLY A 282 -45.88 59.14 -42.86
N LEU A 283 -45.24 58.93 -41.71
CA LEU A 283 -44.33 59.91 -41.13
C LEU A 283 -43.03 59.97 -41.94
N GLN A 284 -43.13 60.07 -43.27
CA GLN A 284 -41.98 60.15 -44.15
C GLN A 284 -41.10 61.29 -43.66
N SER A 285 -39.86 60.94 -43.35
CA SER A 285 -38.80 61.89 -43.04
C SER A 285 -38.67 62.80 -44.25
N TYR A 286 -39.35 63.93 -44.23
CA TYR A 286 -38.99 65.06 -45.08
C TYR A 286 -37.61 65.47 -44.59
N ASP A 287 -36.59 64.85 -45.18
CA ASP A 287 -35.23 65.34 -45.13
C ASP A 287 -35.29 66.68 -45.87
N SER A 288 -35.69 67.74 -45.15
CA SER A 288 -35.82 69.09 -45.67
C SER A 288 -34.44 69.67 -45.92
N THR A 289 -33.70 69.07 -46.86
CA THR A 289 -32.71 69.77 -47.67
C THR A 289 -33.44 70.46 -48.82
N ASP A 290 -34.25 71.47 -48.49
CA ASP A 290 -34.65 72.49 -49.45
C ASP A 290 -33.79 73.73 -49.20
N ASP A 291 -32.75 73.90 -50.02
CA ASP A 291 -32.30 75.24 -50.39
C ASP A 291 -32.98 75.59 -51.71
N ALA A 292 -34.04 76.38 -51.60
CA ALA A 292 -34.89 76.81 -52.68
C ALA A 292 -34.20 77.89 -53.53
N THR A 293 -34.34 77.84 -54.86
CA THR A 293 -34.54 79.05 -55.69
C THR A 293 -35.27 78.69 -56.98
N SER A 294 -36.59 78.87 -56.99
CA SER A 294 -37.40 78.87 -58.20
C SER A 294 -37.22 80.19 -58.96
N THR A 295 -36.87 80.11 -60.25
CA THR A 295 -37.03 81.21 -61.22
C THR A 295 -38.01 80.75 -62.30
N PRO A 296 -39.10 81.49 -62.60
CA PRO A 296 -40.01 81.12 -63.69
C PRO A 296 -39.58 81.80 -64.99
N THR A 297 -39.37 81.08 -66.10
CA THR A 297 -39.35 81.67 -67.46
C THR A 297 -39.57 80.63 -68.57
N ALA A 298 -40.68 80.85 -69.30
CA ALA A 298 -41.00 80.63 -70.72
C ALA A 298 -40.94 79.24 -71.41
N THR A 299 -42.11 78.89 -71.96
CA THR A 299 -42.40 78.07 -73.17
C THR A 299 -41.65 78.57 -74.42
N PRO A 300 -41.09 77.68 -75.26
CA PRO A 300 -41.67 77.39 -76.60
C PRO A 300 -41.54 75.89 -77.02
N THR A 301 -42.57 75.30 -77.63
CA THR A 301 -42.70 74.99 -79.09
C THR A 301 -42.00 73.70 -79.60
N THR A 302 -42.85 72.73 -79.96
CA THR A 302 -42.91 71.86 -81.16
C THR A 302 -41.63 71.29 -81.80
N GLY A 303 -41.63 69.96 -81.97
CA GLY A 303 -40.78 69.16 -82.86
C GLY A 303 -40.75 67.71 -82.34
N ASP A 304 -41.70 66.85 -82.69
CA ASP A 304 -41.83 66.05 -83.93
C ASP A 304 -40.79 64.92 -84.07
N ASP A 305 -41.32 63.73 -84.33
CA ASP A 305 -40.71 62.47 -84.78
C ASP A 305 -39.60 61.78 -83.97
N ALA A 306 -39.90 60.56 -83.49
CA ALA A 306 -39.49 59.32 -84.17
C ALA A 306 -39.52 58.10 -83.22
N GLU A 307 -40.47 57.25 -83.52
CA GLU A 307 -40.58 55.81 -83.28
C GLU A 307 -39.26 55.02 -83.42
N ALA A 308 -38.94 54.17 -82.43
CA ALA A 308 -38.22 52.91 -82.64
C ALA A 308 -38.34 51.97 -81.42
N THR A 309 -39.24 51.00 -81.54
CA THR A 309 -39.27 49.73 -80.82
C THR A 309 -38.05 48.88 -81.22
N PRO A 310 -37.39 48.18 -80.28
CA PRO A 310 -37.44 46.71 -80.37
C PRO A 310 -37.51 45.98 -79.01
N THR A 311 -38.43 45.01 -78.98
CA THR A 311 -38.53 43.84 -78.06
C THR A 311 -37.87 42.63 -78.77
N PRO A 312 -37.62 41.44 -78.18
CA PRO A 312 -37.26 41.00 -76.81
C PRO A 312 -35.89 40.26 -76.80
N THR A 313 -35.46 39.71 -75.64
CA THR A 313 -35.02 38.29 -75.46
C THR A 313 -34.01 38.15 -74.32
N ALA A 314 -34.35 37.38 -73.28
CA ALA A 314 -33.63 36.17 -72.86
C ALA A 314 -34.04 35.75 -71.43
N THR A 315 -34.80 34.65 -71.39
CA THR A 315 -34.97 33.74 -70.27
C THR A 315 -33.62 33.22 -69.77
N LEU A 316 -33.37 33.25 -68.46
CA LEU A 316 -32.57 32.23 -67.78
C LEU A 316 -33.08 31.99 -66.35
N THR A 317 -33.66 30.81 -66.18
CA THR A 317 -33.84 30.09 -64.91
C THR A 317 -32.47 29.70 -64.35
N PRO A 318 -32.31 29.68 -63.02
CA PRO A 318 -31.61 28.53 -62.43
C PRO A 318 -32.41 27.89 -61.30
N LYS A 319 -32.47 26.57 -61.45
CA LYS A 319 -32.84 25.56 -60.47
C LYS A 319 -31.63 25.32 -59.57
N SER A 320 -31.82 25.32 -58.25
CA SER A 320 -30.94 24.67 -57.27
C SER A 320 -31.87 24.12 -56.20
N GLU A 321 -32.20 22.83 -56.24
CA GLU A 321 -31.36 21.71 -55.81
C GLU A 321 -31.15 21.77 -54.28
N VAL A 322 -32.11 21.15 -53.61
CA VAL A 322 -32.12 20.92 -52.16
C VAL A 322 -31.37 19.60 -51.94
N GLU A 323 -30.16 19.70 -51.39
CA GLU A 323 -29.40 18.55 -50.92
C GLU A 323 -29.70 18.36 -49.42
N ALA A 324 -30.41 17.28 -49.09
CA ALA A 324 -30.68 16.88 -47.71
C ALA A 324 -29.57 15.94 -47.23
N THR A 325 -28.82 16.35 -46.21
CA THR A 325 -27.83 15.52 -45.51
C THR A 325 -28.52 14.68 -44.42
N PRO A 326 -28.24 13.36 -44.33
CA PRO A 326 -28.83 12.49 -43.31
C PRO A 326 -28.12 12.58 -41.95
N THR A 327 -28.92 12.63 -40.89
CA THR A 327 -28.53 12.50 -39.48
C THR A 327 -28.11 11.06 -39.14
N PRO A 328 -26.95 10.83 -38.48
CA PRO A 328 -26.60 9.51 -37.95
C PRO A 328 -27.20 9.25 -36.55
N THR A 329 -27.70 8.02 -36.43
CA THR A 329 -28.20 7.30 -35.25
C THR A 329 -27.18 7.18 -34.10
N PRO A 330 -27.61 7.36 -32.84
CA PRO A 330 -26.93 6.76 -31.68
C PRO A 330 -27.64 5.45 -31.26
N THR A 331 -26.89 4.35 -31.20
CA THR A 331 -27.31 3.08 -30.61
C THR A 331 -26.69 2.95 -29.21
N PRO A 332 -27.46 2.55 -28.17
CA PRO A 332 -26.96 2.20 -26.85
C PRO A 332 -26.32 0.80 -26.76
#